data_AF-A0A965ENA6-F1
#
_entry.id   AF-A0A965ENA6-F1
#
_cell.length_a   1.000
_cell.length_b   1.000
_cell.length_c   1.000
_cell.angle_alpha   90.00
_cell.angle_beta   90.00
_cell.angle_gamma   90.00
#
_symmetry.space_group_name_H-M   'P 1'
#
loop_
_entity.id
_entity.type
_entity.pdbx_description
1 polymer ?
#
loop_
_entity_poly.entity_id
_entity_poly.type
_entity_poly.pdbx_seq_one_letter_code
_entity_poly.pdbx_strand_id
1 'polypeptide(L)' 'MTNTATIIDTILAAGTITSPANPRVRAAARLRDAGQRRETGLTLVDGMREIKRCLRAGVDVVEAFVAADSLSPPATP' A
#
# COMPACT_ATOMS: atom_id res chain seq x y z
N MET A 1 -12.34 -17.74 8.37
CA MET A 1 -12.92 -16.74 7.47
C MET A 1 -12.83 -15.39 8.16
N THR A 2 -11.78 -14.62 7.90
CA THR A 2 -11.59 -13.30 8.54
C THR A 2 -12.52 -12.30 7.85
N ASN A 3 -13.36 -11.61 8.63
CA ASN A 3 -14.31 -10.62 8.10
C ASN A 3 -13.53 -9.44 7.50
N THR A 4 -13.95 -8.94 6.33
CA THR A 4 -13.39 -7.77 5.64
C THR A 4 -13.27 -6.55 6.55
N ALA A 5 -14.22 -6.36 7.49
CA ALA A 5 -14.15 -5.28 8.49
C ALA A 5 -12.92 -5.39 9.41
N THR A 6 -12.57 -6.60 9.86
CA THR A 6 -11.41 -6.84 10.74
C THR A 6 -10.08 -6.57 10.03
N ILE A 7 -10.03 -6.78 8.71
CA ILE A 7 -8.84 -6.49 7.90
C ILE A 7 -8.60 -4.98 7.84
N ILE A 8 -9.66 -4.19 7.60
CA ILE A 8 -9.55 -2.73 7.53
C ILE A 8 -9.12 -2.15 8.87
N ASP A 9 -9.74 -2.57 9.98
CA ASP A 9 -9.37 -2.09 11.33
C ASP A 9 -7.90 -2.39 11.67
N THR A 10 -7.41 -3.56 11.28
CA THR A 10 -6.00 -3.95 11.47
C THR A 10 -5.05 -3.08 10.63
N ILE A 11 -5.44 -2.73 9.41
CA ILE A 11 -4.67 -1.83 8.54
C ILE A 11 -4.61 -0.41 9.13
N LEU A 12 -5.71 0.07 9.72
CA LEU A 12 -5.80 1.39 10.36
C LEU A 12 -5.00 1.46 11.68
N ALA A 13 -4.86 0.35 12.39
CA ALA A 13 -4.10 0.28 13.64
C ALA A 13 -2.57 0.46 13.46
N ALA A 14 -2.06 0.40 12.23
CA ALA A 14 -0.63 0.55 11.92
C ALA A 14 -0.07 1.98 12.14
N GLY A 15 -0.93 2.94 12.50
CA GLY A 15 -0.56 4.31 12.84
C GLY A 15 -0.39 5.22 11.62
N THR A 16 -0.92 6.44 11.71
CA THR A 16 -0.87 7.43 10.63
C THR A 16 0.54 7.98 10.44
N ILE A 17 1.09 7.85 9.23
CA ILE A 17 2.35 8.49 8.85
C ILE A 17 2.07 9.93 8.41
N THR A 18 2.62 10.90 9.14
CA THR A 18 2.42 12.33 8.86
C THR A 18 3.66 13.01 8.27
N SER A 19 4.81 12.35 8.28
CA SER A 19 6.09 12.90 7.81
C SER A 19 6.56 12.24 6.52
N PRO A 20 6.85 13.01 5.44
CA PRO A 20 7.53 12.49 4.25
C PRO A 20 8.94 11.96 4.54
N ALA A 21 9.53 12.34 5.68
CA ALA A 21 10.84 11.85 6.10
C ALA A 21 10.79 10.43 6.71
N ASN A 22 9.59 9.87 6.93
CA ASN A 22 9.43 8.53 7.45
C ASN A 22 10.22 7.52 6.59
N PRO A 23 11.05 6.64 7.20
CA PRO A 23 11.87 5.70 6.46
C PRO A 23 11.10 4.80 5.48
N ARG A 24 9.87 4.39 5.84
CA ARG A 24 8.99 3.55 4.99
C ARG A 24 8.56 4.31 3.74
N VAL A 25 8.12 5.55 3.91
CA VAL A 25 7.73 6.43 2.78
C VAL A 25 8.93 6.72 1.88
N ARG A 26 10.10 7.00 2.45
CA ARG A 26 11.34 7.22 1.67
C ARG A 26 11.77 5.98 0.90
N ALA A 27 11.69 4.80 1.51
CA ALA A 27 12.01 3.53 0.86
C ALA A 27 11.09 3.28 -0.34
N ALA A 28 9.77 3.47 -0.17
CA ALA A 28 8.81 3.35 -1.27
C ALA A 28 9.06 4.38 -2.39
N ALA A 29 9.36 5.64 -2.04
CA ALA A 29 9.65 6.69 -3.02
C ALA A 29 10.91 6.39 -3.86
N ARG A 30 11.92 5.77 -3.25
CA ARG A 30 13.17 5.36 -3.93
C ARG A 30 12.96 4.33 -5.04
N LEU A 31 11.89 3.52 -4.98
CA LEU A 31 11.57 2.52 -6.02
C LEU A 31 11.19 3.13 -7.39
N ARG A 32 11.06 4.48 -7.49
CA ARG A 32 11.00 5.17 -8.78
C ARG A 32 12.32 5.02 -9.56
N ASP A 33 13.44 4.90 -8.87
CA ASP A 33 14.74 4.61 -9.48
C ASP A 33 14.86 3.13 -9.91
N ALA A 34 15.47 2.89 -11.06
CA ALA A 34 15.62 1.54 -11.60
C ALA A 34 16.67 0.69 -10.86
N GLY A 35 17.73 1.31 -10.34
CA GLY A 35 18.71 0.64 -9.51
C GLY A 35 18.07 0.10 -8.24
N GLN A 36 17.31 0.95 -7.55
CA GLN A 36 16.59 0.58 -6.32
C GLN A 36 15.61 -0.58 -6.54
N ARG A 37 14.89 -0.63 -7.68
CA ARG A 37 14.03 -1.79 -7.99
C ARG A 37 14.81 -3.09 -8.17
N ARG A 38 15.96 -3.05 -8.85
CA ARG A 38 16.79 -4.26 -9.06
C ARG A 38 17.42 -4.74 -7.75
N GLU A 39 17.89 -3.81 -6.93
CA GLU A 39 18.51 -4.10 -5.63
C GLU A 39 17.51 -4.73 -4.65
N THR A 40 16.30 -4.19 -4.59
CA THR A 40 15.28 -4.63 -3.62
C THR A 40 14.38 -5.75 -4.13
N GLY A 41 14.28 -5.93 -5.45
CA GLY A 41 13.25 -6.78 -6.07
C GLY A 41 11.83 -6.21 -5.95
N LEU A 42 11.67 -4.97 -5.45
CA LEU A 42 10.38 -4.34 -5.22
C LEU A 42 10.05 -3.34 -6.33
N THR A 43 8.76 -3.06 -6.51
CA THR A 43 8.26 -2.06 -7.46
C THR A 43 7.18 -1.21 -6.81
N LEU A 44 7.29 0.11 -6.96
CA LEU A 44 6.23 1.03 -6.57
C LEU A 44 5.10 0.94 -7.61
N VAL A 45 3.90 0.62 -7.14
CA VAL A 45 2.67 0.63 -7.93
C VAL A 45 1.81 1.78 -7.42
N ASP A 46 1.41 2.67 -8.31
CA ASP A 46 0.64 3.87 -7.98
C ASP A 46 -0.58 3.96 -8.90
N GLY A 47 -1.71 4.40 -8.36
CA GLY A 47 -3.00 4.47 -9.05
C GLY A 47 -3.87 3.23 -8.89
N MET A 48 -5.18 3.46 -8.72
CA MET A 48 -6.17 2.40 -8.50
C MET A 48 -6.24 1.39 -9.66
N ARG A 49 -6.03 1.84 -10.91
CA ARG A 49 -6.09 0.95 -12.08
C ARG A 49 -4.92 -0.03 -12.09
N GLU A 50 -3.73 0.47 -11.77
CA GLU A 50 -2.48 -0.26 -11.71
C GLU A 50 -2.49 -1.23 -10.54
N ILE A 51 -2.93 -0.78 -9.36
CA ILE A 51 -3.12 -1.64 -8.17
C ILE A 51 -4.08 -2.79 -8.49
N LYS A 52 -5.25 -2.51 -9.10
CA LYS A 52 -6.20 -3.56 -9.50
C LYS A 52 -5.59 -4.56 -10.48
N ARG A 53 -4.73 -4.10 -11.41
CA ARG A 53 -4.04 -4.98 -12.35
C ARG A 53 -3.03 -5.88 -11.64
N CYS A 54 -2.23 -5.33 -10.73
CA CYS A 54 -1.27 -6.09 -9.93
C CYS A 54 -1.97 -7.17 -9.08
N LEU A 55 -3.07 -6.80 -8.40
CA LEU A 55 -3.86 -7.76 -7.63
C LEU A 55 -4.44 -8.88 -8.52
N ARG A 56 -4.99 -8.54 -9.69
CA ARG A 56 -5.51 -9.54 -10.65
C ARG A 56 -4.43 -10.46 -11.21
N ALA A 57 -3.20 -9.97 -11.32
CA ALA A 57 -2.06 -10.75 -11.77
C ALA A 57 -1.44 -11.63 -10.66
N GLY A 58 -1.97 -11.56 -9.42
CA GLY A 58 -1.44 -12.32 -8.29
C GLY A 58 -0.09 -11.81 -7.78
N VAL A 59 0.19 -10.51 -7.95
CA VAL A 59 1.41 -9.90 -7.40
C VAL A 59 1.29 -9.82 -5.87
N ASP A 60 2.34 -10.25 -5.18
CA ASP A 60 2.44 -10.14 -3.73
C ASP A 60 2.60 -8.68 -3.29
N VAL A 61 1.59 -8.15 -2.59
CA VAL A 61 1.62 -6.78 -2.05
C VAL A 61 2.34 -6.81 -0.71
N VAL A 62 3.54 -6.20 -0.69
CA VAL A 62 4.37 -6.12 0.53
C VAL A 62 3.87 -5.04 1.48
N GLU A 63 3.50 -3.88 0.95
CA GLU A 63 3.07 -2.72 1.73
C GLU A 63 2.16 -1.81 0.89
N ALA A 64 1.15 -1.22 1.53
CA ALA A 64 0.25 -0.25 0.91
C ALA A 64 0.21 1.03 1.73
N PHE A 65 0.36 2.17 1.06
CA PHE A 65 0.15 3.49 1.65
C PHE A 65 -1.20 4.00 1.17
N VAL A 66 -2.08 4.34 2.13
CA VAL A 66 -3.43 4.83 1.85
C VAL A 66 -3.53 6.24 2.43
N ALA A 67 -4.09 7.16 1.65
CA ALA A 67 -4.40 8.49 2.15
C ALA A 67 -5.48 8.38 3.23
N ALA A 68 -5.27 9.03 4.38
CA ALA A 68 -6.14 8.90 5.55
C ALA A 68 -7.60 9.29 5.26
N ASP A 69 -7.80 10.26 4.37
CA ASP A 69 -9.11 10.77 3.93
C ASP A 69 -9.84 9.84 2.94
N SER A 70 -9.13 8.90 2.33
CA SER A 70 -9.64 8.01 1.29
C SER A 70 -10.21 6.70 1.85
N LEU A 71 -10.10 6.50 3.16
CA LEU A 71 -10.63 5.36 3.88
C LEU A 71 -12.12 5.59 4.18
N SER A 72 -12.99 5.21 3.24
CA SER A 72 -14.41 5.05 3.55
C SER A 72 -14.62 3.71 4.26
N PRO A 73 -15.49 3.63 5.29
CA PRO A 73 -15.86 2.34 5.87
C PRO A 73 -16.35 1.39 4.76
N PRO A 74 -16.12 0.07 4.90
CA PRO A 74 -16.60 -0.88 3.90
C PRO A 74 -18.11 -0.69 3.74
N ALA A 75 -18.56 -0.47 2.50
CA ALA A 75 -19.99 -0.43 2.21
C ALA A 75 -20.57 -1.78 2.64
N THR A 76 -21.40 -1.75 3.68
CA THR A 76 -22.11 -2.93 4.18
C THR A 76 -23.00 -3.46 3.05
N PRO A 77 -23.05 -4.79 2.80
CA PRO A 77 -24.05 -5.37 1.92
C PRO A 77 -25.47 -5.16 2.45
#